data_AF-A0A2U3RMA0-F1
#
_entry.id   AF-A0A2U3RMA0-F1
#
_cell.length_a   1.000
_cell.length_b   1.000
_cell.length_c   1.000
_cell.angle_alpha   90.00
_cell.angle_beta   90.00
_cell.angle_gamma   90.00
#
_symmetry.space_group_name_H-M   'P 1'
#
loop_
_entity.id
_entity.type
_entity.pdbx_description
1 polymer ?
#
loop_
_entity_poly.entity_id
_entity_poly.type
_entity_poly.pdbx_seq_one_letter_code
_entity_poly.pdbx_strand_id
1 'polypeptide(L)' 'MLDKKTRQVICNDKKNNPRLAGERVVNENVIAMLKRFKIIADKYRNRRKRFSVRFNLISGIYNFELP' A
#
# COMPACT_ATOMS: atom_id res chain seq x y z
N MET A 1 10.74 30.37 -18.49
CA MET A 1 9.60 29.59 -19.04
C MET A 1 9.94 28.11 -18.92
N LEU A 2 9.01 27.24 -18.50
CA LEU A 2 9.23 25.78 -18.49
C LEU A 2 9.48 25.28 -19.91
N ASP A 3 10.46 24.40 -20.06
CA ASP A 3 10.79 23.77 -21.34
C ASP A 3 9.64 22.88 -21.85
N LYS A 4 9.60 22.69 -23.17
CA LYS A 4 8.50 21.99 -23.86
C LYS A 4 8.34 20.54 -23.39
N LYS A 5 9.45 19.89 -23.02
CA LYS A 5 9.48 18.51 -22.54
C LYS A 5 8.87 18.41 -21.14
N THR A 6 9.24 19.30 -20.22
CA THR A 6 8.67 19.35 -18.87
C THR A 6 7.16 19.63 -18.90
N ARG A 7 6.70 20.53 -19.78
CA ARG A 7 5.25 20.76 -19.96
C ARG A 7 4.51 19.51 -20.44
N GLN A 8 5.10 18.75 -21.35
CA GLN A 8 4.50 17.52 -21.87
C GLN A 8 4.37 16.46 -20.77
N VAL A 9 5.40 16.30 -19.93
CA VAL A 9 5.37 15.38 -18.78
C VAL A 9 4.27 15.78 -17.80
N ILE A 10 4.20 17.06 -17.40
CA ILE A 10 3.16 17.54 -16.48
C ILE A 10 1.75 17.32 -17.06
N CYS A 11 1.54 17.58 -18.35
CA CYS A 11 0.25 17.33 -19.00
C CYS A 11 -0.12 15.84 -19.01
N ASN A 12 0.85 14.96 -19.28
CA ASN A 12 0.65 13.52 -19.27
C ASN A 12 0.39 13.00 -17.85
N ASP A 13 1.15 13.47 -16.87
CA ASP A 13 0.97 13.12 -15.45
C ASP A 13 -0.40 13.57 -14.95
N LYS A 14 -0.83 14.81 -15.26
CA LYS A 14 -2.17 15.29 -14.90
C LYS A 14 -3.29 14.43 -15.48
N LYS A 15 -3.12 13.90 -16.70
CA LYS A 15 -4.09 13.00 -17.34
C LYS A 15 -4.07 11.59 -16.73
N ASN A 16 -2.92 11.13 -16.27
CA ASN A 16 -2.74 9.79 -15.72
C ASN A 16 -3.02 9.71 -14.20
N ASN A 17 -2.91 10.84 -13.50
CA ASN A 17 -3.08 10.91 -12.04
C ASN A 17 -4.46 10.41 -11.55
N PRO A 18 -5.60 10.65 -12.24
CA PRO A 18 -6.90 10.11 -11.83
C PRO A 18 -6.94 8.58 -11.85
N ARG A 19 -6.35 7.95 -12.88
CA ARG A 19 -6.25 6.48 -12.97
C ARG A 19 -5.41 5.93 -11.83
N LEU A 20 -4.24 6.53 -11.60
CA LEU A 20 -3.34 6.15 -10.51
C LEU A 20 -3.97 6.39 -9.13
N ALA A 21 -4.76 7.46 -8.96
CA ALA A 21 -5.48 7.72 -7.73
C ALA A 21 -6.52 6.64 -7.45
N GLY A 22 -7.27 6.19 -8.46
CA GLY A 22 -8.22 5.08 -8.32
C GLY A 22 -7.54 3.78 -7.85
N GLU A 23 -6.40 3.44 -8.44
CA GLU A 23 -5.62 2.25 -8.04
C GLU A 23 -5.05 2.39 -6.61
N ARG A 24 -4.63 3.60 -6.22
CA ARG A 24 -4.11 3.88 -4.87
C ARG A 24 -5.16 3.71 -3.79
N VAL A 25 -6.41 4.11 -4.02
CA VAL A 25 -7.49 3.98 -3.03
C VAL A 25 -7.66 2.52 -2.58
N VAL A 26 -7.67 1.58 -3.52
CA VAL A 26 -7.78 0.15 -3.19
C VAL A 26 -6.58 -0.30 -2.35
N ASN A 27 -5.37 0.06 -2.76
CA ASN A 27 -4.16 -0.28 -2.02
C ASN A 27 -4.11 0.35 -0.63
N GLU A 28 -4.56 1.60 -0.48
CA GLU A 28 -4.63 2.30 0.80
C GLU A 28 -5.59 1.61 1.76
N ASN A 29 -6.74 1.14 1.28
CA ASN A 29 -7.69 0.37 2.10
C ASN A 29 -7.06 -0.94 2.62
N VAL A 30 -6.34 -1.65 1.76
CA VAL A 30 -5.60 -2.87 2.15
C VAL A 30 -4.50 -2.55 3.17
N ILE A 31 -3.71 -1.50 2.92
CA ILE A 31 -2.65 -1.08 3.84
C ILE A 31 -3.22 -0.62 5.19
N ALA A 32 -4.36 0.07 5.20
CA ALA A 32 -5.04 0.50 6.42
C ALA A 32 -5.52 -0.70 7.25
N MET A 33 -6.08 -1.72 6.59
CA MET A 33 -6.41 -3.00 7.24
C MET A 33 -5.18 -3.68 7.83
N LEU A 34 -4.10 -3.80 7.04
CA LEU A 34 -2.85 -4.43 7.48
C LEU A 34 -2.21 -3.68 8.66
N LYS A 35 -2.29 -2.35 8.69
CA LYS A 35 -1.80 -1.53 9.80
C LYS A 35 -2.62 -1.68 11.09
N ARG A 36 -3.80 -2.30 11.08
CA ARG A 36 -4.50 -2.66 12.35
C ARG A 36 -3.68 -3.64 13.18
N PHE A 37 -2.88 -4.48 12.52
CA PHE A 37 -2.00 -5.40 13.21
C PHE A 37 -0.73 -4.68 13.69
N LYS A 38 -0.50 -4.65 15.02
CA LYS A 38 0.69 -4.04 15.65
C LYS A 38 2.02 -4.58 15.12
N ILE A 39 2.03 -5.76 14.51
CA ILE A 39 3.22 -6.32 13.84
C ILE A 39 3.65 -5.50 12.61
N ILE A 40 2.73 -4.79 11.97
CA ILE A 40 2.95 -3.94 10.80
C ILE A 40 2.97 -2.45 11.19
N ALA A 41 2.14 -2.03 12.14
CA ALA A 41 2.09 -0.62 12.58
C ALA A 41 3.31 -0.18 13.40
N ASP A 42 3.83 -1.02 14.29
CA ASP A 42 4.91 -0.64 15.21
C ASP A 42 6.27 -1.20 14.79
N LYS A 43 7.34 -0.56 15.30
CA LYS A 43 8.70 -1.04 15.08
C LYS A 43 8.91 -2.40 15.75
N TYR A 44 8.96 -3.44 14.92
CA TYR A 44 9.01 -4.83 15.36
C TYR A 44 10.44 -5.30 15.75
N ARG A 45 11.02 -4.73 16.82
CA ARG A 45 12.33 -5.14 17.33
C ARG A 45 12.22 -6.39 18.25
N ASN A 46 13.26 -7.22 18.28
CA ASN A 46 13.41 -8.45 19.10
C ASN A 46 12.36 -9.57 18.99
N ARG A 47 11.31 -9.42 18.17
CA ARG A 47 10.24 -10.44 18.00
C ARG A 47 10.29 -11.21 16.66
N ARG A 48 11.39 -11.12 15.91
CA ARG A 48 11.52 -11.70 14.55
C ARG A 48 11.55 -13.23 14.50
N LYS A 49 11.89 -13.94 15.58
CA LYS A 49 12.03 -15.42 15.59
C LYS A 49 10.79 -16.17 15.05
N ARG A 50 9.59 -15.60 15.18
CA ARG A 50 8.33 -16.19 14.67
C ARG A 50 7.56 -15.24 13.76
N PHE A 51 8.25 -14.30 13.10
CA PHE A 51 7.60 -13.32 12.22
C PHE A 51 6.81 -13.99 11.09
N SER A 52 7.44 -14.93 10.38
CA SER A 52 6.81 -15.65 9.26
C SER A 52 5.50 -16.34 9.68
N VAL A 53 5.50 -17.06 10.81
CA VAL A 53 4.29 -17.73 11.33
C VAL A 53 3.17 -16.73 11.65
N ARG A 54 3.50 -15.63 12.33
CA ARG A 54 2.51 -14.60 12.69
C ARG A 54 1.96 -13.89 11.45
N PHE A 55 2.81 -13.61 10.47
CA PHE A 55 2.42 -12.96 9.24
C PHE A 55 1.56 -13.88 8.35
N ASN A 56 1.93 -15.17 8.25
CA ASN A 56 1.13 -16.15 7.53
C ASN A 56 -0.26 -16.33 8.15
N LEU A 57 -0.37 -16.32 9.47
CA LEU A 57 -1.67 -16.38 10.14
C LEU A 57 -2.55 -15.15 9.83
N ILE A 58 -1.97 -13.95 9.85
CA ILE A 58 -2.66 -12.70 9.49
C ILE A 58 -3.13 -12.74 8.03
N SER A 59 -2.28 -13.20 7.11
CA SER A 59 -2.63 -13.39 5.70
C SER A 59 -3.78 -14.40 5.54
N GLY A 60 -3.73 -15.52 6.26
CA GLY A 60 -4.80 -16.52 6.25
C GLY A 60 -6.14 -15.97 6.75
N ILE A 61 -6.14 -15.22 7.86
CA ILE A 61 -7.35 -14.57 8.38
C ILE A 61 -7.89 -13.55 7.39
N TYR A 62 -7.03 -12.70 6.82
CA TYR A 62 -7.45 -11.71 5.83
C TYR A 62 -8.05 -12.35 4.58
N ASN A 63 -7.43 -13.43 4.08
CA ASN A 63 -7.96 -14.17 2.91
C ASN A 63 -9.27 -14.91 3.22
N PHE A 64 -9.52 -15.28 4.48
CA PHE A 64 -10.77 -15.91 4.89
C PHE A 64 -11.90 -14.88 5.12
N GLU A 65 -11.57 -13.68 5.59
CA GLU A 65 -12.52 -12.59 5.78
C GLU A 65 -12.84 -11.82 4.49
N LEU A 66 -12.04 -12.01 3.42
CA LEU A 66 -12.36 -11.51 2.10
C LEU A 66 -13.58 -12.29 1.55
N PRO A 67 -14.68 -11.61 1.16
CA PRO A 67 -15.84 -12.25 0.56
C PRO A 67 -15.55 -12.89 -0.80
#